data_AF-A0A1Q3J378-F1
#
_entry.id   AF-A0A1Q3J378-F1
#
_cell.length_a   1.000
_cell.length_b   1.000
_cell.length_c   1.000
_cell.angle_alpha   90.00
_cell.angle_beta   90.00
_cell.angle_gamma   90.00
#
_symmetry.space_group_name_H-M   'P 1'
#
loop_
_entity.id
_entity.type
_entity.pdbx_description
1 polymer ?
#
loop_
_entity_poly.entity_id
_entity_poly.type
_entity_poly.pdbx_seq_one_letter_code
_entity_poly.pdbx_strand_id
1 'polypeptide(L)'
;MTWDSDRLHRTGFTLLRLGCGALLIWAFLLGQSPLTFSGTGAVAVLTFLCILTVHELAVRDVAAEWIAAATCAVMVVGGIGYGLWRLSLPPALTGPLRPANEAMPPGAQGADPGPRGLTFLMGGNRLAQRGPGPFHILTAQSCPILFLERRGGGLMAQASFYDGNDDIAFRIRDNRYEPATPLALTAYRPDPHTLLLLDRFHQEVLYIRYLNPRLVRIRGRFLCGAQPQVIIRDDTVLLGGMRLRGVHLGQRRDRSRCCTGVVNAGQSLVLGGRAHAAP
;
A
#
# COMPACT_ATOMS: atom_id res chain seq x y z
N MET A 1 -46.52 16.44 49.59
CA MET A 1 -45.52 16.02 48.59
C MET A 1 -46.29 15.42 47.43
N THR A 2 -46.73 16.24 46.48
CA THR A 2 -47.52 15.79 45.32
C THR A 2 -46.54 15.39 44.22
N TRP A 3 -46.59 14.12 43.84
CA TRP A 3 -45.73 13.52 42.84
C TRP A 3 -46.18 14.02 41.47
N ASP A 4 -45.32 14.78 40.79
CA ASP A 4 -45.63 15.46 39.53
C ASP A 4 -45.52 14.47 38.36
N SER A 5 -46.65 13.86 37.99
CA SER A 5 -46.75 12.87 36.91
C SER A 5 -46.28 13.39 35.55
N ASP A 6 -46.32 14.71 35.34
CA ASP A 6 -45.88 15.34 34.10
C ASP A 6 -44.37 15.28 33.90
N ARG A 7 -43.59 15.20 34.98
CA ARG A 7 -42.13 14.99 34.89
C ARG A 7 -41.75 13.60 34.41
N LEU A 8 -42.47 12.56 34.85
CA LEU A 8 -42.16 11.18 34.44
C LEU A 8 -42.50 10.90 32.97
N HIS A 9 -43.59 11.48 32.47
CA HIS A 9 -43.95 11.31 31.07
C HIS A 9 -42.94 11.97 30.13
N ARG A 10 -42.40 13.13 30.48
CA ARG A 10 -41.37 13.81 29.66
C ARG A 10 -40.05 13.03 29.64
N THR A 11 -39.57 12.55 30.79
CA THR A 11 -38.31 11.79 30.86
C THR A 11 -38.39 10.44 30.16
N GLY A 12 -39.53 9.74 30.26
CA GLY A 12 -39.74 8.46 29.57
C GLY A 12 -39.69 8.60 28.04
N PHE A 13 -40.31 9.64 27.47
CA PHE A 13 -40.27 9.88 26.03
C PHE A 13 -38.88 10.27 25.51
N THR A 14 -38.11 11.05 26.29
CA THR A 14 -36.73 11.40 25.92
C THR A 14 -35.83 10.17 25.90
N LEU A 15 -35.89 9.32 26.93
CA LEU A 15 -35.09 8.09 27.00
C LEU A 15 -35.44 7.12 25.86
N LEU A 16 -36.72 6.98 25.52
CA LEU A 16 -37.15 6.13 24.41
C LEU A 16 -36.59 6.64 23.06
N ARG A 17 -36.62 7.95 22.83
CA ARG A 17 -36.10 8.54 21.57
C ARG A 17 -34.58 8.46 21.47
N LEU A 18 -33.86 8.69 22.57
CA LEU A 18 -32.40 8.47 22.65
C LEU A 18 -32.08 6.99 22.38
N GLY A 19 -32.84 6.08 22.97
CA GLY A 19 -32.74 4.63 22.75
C GLY A 19 -32.94 4.25 21.29
N CYS A 20 -34.02 4.72 20.64
CA CYS A 20 -34.28 4.47 19.22
C CYS A 20 -33.20 5.08 18.31
N GLY A 21 -32.73 6.30 18.60
CA GLY A 21 -31.64 6.93 17.82
C GLY A 21 -30.33 6.16 17.93
N ALA A 22 -29.96 5.73 19.14
CA ALA A 22 -28.80 4.87 19.36
C ALA A 22 -28.95 3.50 18.68
N LEU A 23 -30.15 2.90 18.70
CA LEU A 23 -30.45 1.64 18.03
C LEU A 23 -30.37 1.75 16.50
N LEU A 24 -30.81 2.87 15.91
CA LEU A 24 -30.71 3.11 14.47
C LEU A 24 -29.25 3.32 14.04
N ILE A 25 -28.46 4.06 14.83
CA ILE A 25 -27.02 4.19 14.61
C ILE A 25 -26.34 2.83 14.73
N TRP A 26 -26.69 2.05 15.77
CA TRP A 26 -26.14 0.73 16.00
C TRP A 26 -26.49 -0.26 14.89
N ALA A 27 -27.75 -0.27 14.42
CA ALA A 27 -28.20 -1.09 13.30
C ALA A 27 -27.51 -0.69 11.98
N PHE A 28 -27.28 0.61 11.76
CA PHE A 28 -26.51 1.11 10.61
C PHE A 28 -25.04 0.68 10.70
N LEU A 29 -24.43 0.74 11.89
CA LEU A 29 -23.05 0.30 12.13
C LEU A 29 -22.88 -1.22 11.99
N LEU A 30 -23.86 -2.02 12.40
CA LEU A 30 -23.85 -3.48 12.24
C LEU A 30 -24.10 -3.94 10.79
N GLY A 31 -24.85 -3.15 10.00
CA GLY A 31 -25.15 -3.47 8.60
C GLY A 31 -24.01 -3.15 7.62
N GLN A 32 -22.99 -2.39 8.04
CA GLN A 32 -21.83 -2.07 7.23
C GLN A 32 -20.65 -2.96 7.67
N SER A 33 -20.26 -3.89 6.78
CA SER A 33 -19.03 -4.70 6.88
C SER A 33 -17.82 -3.87 7.35
N PRO A 34 -16.86 -4.48 8.05
CA PRO A 34 -16.08 -3.86 9.13
C PRO A 34 -15.70 -2.41 8.84
N LEU A 35 -16.44 -1.48 9.45
CA LEU A 35 -16.07 -0.08 9.75
C LEU A 35 -15.09 0.56 8.76
N THR A 36 -15.36 0.48 7.46
CA THR A 36 -14.85 1.53 6.58
C THR A 36 -15.67 2.75 6.95
N PHE A 37 -15.09 3.64 7.75
CA PHE A 37 -15.73 4.88 8.21
C PHE A 37 -16.02 5.75 6.98
N SER A 38 -17.08 5.42 6.27
CA SER A 38 -17.42 6.03 5.00
C SER A 38 -17.96 7.43 5.25
N GLY A 39 -17.97 8.27 4.21
CA GLY A 39 -18.55 9.63 4.35
C GLY A 39 -20.00 9.61 4.84
N THR A 40 -20.75 8.56 4.51
CA THR A 40 -22.13 8.37 4.99
C THR A 40 -22.19 8.16 6.50
N GLY A 41 -21.26 7.41 7.10
CA GLY A 41 -21.19 7.23 8.55
C GLY A 41 -20.91 8.55 9.29
N ALA A 42 -19.98 9.36 8.77
CA ALA A 42 -19.67 10.67 9.34
C ALA A 42 -20.88 11.62 9.28
N VAL A 43 -21.58 11.66 8.15
CA VAL A 43 -22.81 12.46 7.99
C VAL A 43 -23.89 11.99 8.95
N ALA A 44 -24.12 10.69 9.09
CA ALA A 44 -25.13 10.15 10.00
C ALA A 44 -24.87 10.54 11.46
N VAL A 45 -23.61 10.41 11.93
CA VAL A 45 -23.22 10.83 13.28
C VAL A 45 -23.42 12.34 13.47
N LEU A 46 -23.05 13.16 12.48
CA LEU A 46 -23.24 14.60 12.54
C LEU A 46 -24.70 15.01 12.60
N THR A 47 -25.54 14.41 11.76
CA THR A 47 -26.98 14.65 11.77
C THR A 47 -27.58 14.28 13.13
N PHE A 48 -27.17 13.15 13.72
CA PHE A 48 -27.62 12.75 15.04
C PHE A 48 -27.21 13.76 16.12
N LEU A 49 -25.96 14.21 16.15
CA LEU A 49 -25.48 15.22 17.09
C LEU A 49 -26.23 16.55 16.95
N CYS A 50 -26.58 16.95 15.72
CA CYS A 50 -27.41 18.13 15.48
C CYS A 50 -28.82 17.96 16.08
N ILE A 51 -29.48 16.81 15.83
CA ILE A 51 -30.80 16.52 16.39
C ILE A 51 -30.77 16.56 17.93
N LEU A 52 -29.76 15.96 18.54
CA LEU A 52 -29.59 15.97 19.99
C LEU A 52 -29.38 17.38 20.54
N THR A 53 -28.55 18.18 19.86
CA THR A 53 -28.25 19.56 20.27
C THR A 53 -29.50 20.44 20.21
N VAL A 54 -30.27 20.34 19.12
CA VAL A 54 -31.56 21.03 18.96
C VAL A 54 -32.52 20.60 20.07
N HIS A 55 -32.62 19.30 20.33
CA HIS A 55 -33.53 18.77 21.36
C HIS A 55 -33.18 19.28 22.76
N GLU A 56 -31.92 19.14 23.18
CA GLU A 56 -31.48 19.54 24.52
C GLU A 56 -31.62 21.04 24.75
N LEU A 57 -31.27 21.87 23.78
CA LEU A 57 -31.39 23.32 23.91
C LEU A 57 -32.87 23.78 23.88
N ALA A 58 -33.72 23.12 23.10
CA ALA A 58 -35.15 23.39 23.09
C ALA A 58 -35.82 23.04 24.44
N VAL A 59 -35.44 21.92 25.08
CA VAL A 59 -35.95 21.54 26.40
C VAL A 59 -35.54 22.54 27.50
N ARG A 60 -34.46 23.30 27.28
CA ARG A 60 -33.96 24.34 28.18
C ARG A 60 -34.50 25.73 27.86
N ASP A 61 -35.49 25.85 26.97
CA ASP A 61 -36.07 27.12 26.52
C ASP A 61 -35.03 28.15 26.04
N VAL A 62 -33.95 27.67 25.44
CA VAL A 62 -32.90 28.53 24.86
C VAL A 62 -33.45 29.22 23.61
N ALA A 63 -33.14 30.52 23.42
CA ALA A 63 -33.58 31.27 22.26
C ALA A 63 -33.13 30.61 20.93
N ALA A 64 -34.00 30.65 19.92
CA ALA A 64 -33.79 29.95 18.65
C ALA A 64 -32.46 30.31 17.95
N GLU A 65 -31.98 31.54 18.11
CA GLU A 65 -30.69 32.00 17.56
C GLU A 65 -29.50 31.19 18.11
N TRP A 66 -29.51 30.90 19.41
CA TRP A 66 -28.48 30.09 20.04
C TRP A 66 -28.56 28.62 19.66
N ILE A 67 -29.77 28.10 19.44
CA ILE A 67 -29.98 26.74 18.93
C ILE A 67 -29.39 26.60 17.52
N ALA A 68 -29.68 27.57 16.65
CA ALA A 68 -29.13 27.61 15.30
C ALA A 68 -27.59 27.74 15.32
N ALA A 69 -27.06 28.66 16.16
CA ALA A 69 -25.62 28.84 16.31
C ALA A 69 -24.91 27.55 16.78
N ALA A 70 -25.46 26.86 17.78
CA ALA A 70 -24.92 25.60 18.28
C ALA A 70 -24.95 24.50 17.21
N THR A 71 -26.05 24.38 16.47
CA THR A 71 -26.18 23.41 15.37
C THR A 71 -25.16 23.67 14.27
N CYS A 72 -24.98 24.94 13.87
CA CYS A 72 -23.95 25.34 12.92
C CYS A 72 -22.55 25.00 13.44
N ALA A 73 -22.27 25.25 14.72
CA ALA A 73 -20.97 24.92 15.32
C ALA A 73 -20.68 23.41 15.26
N VAL A 74 -21.67 22.57 15.58
CA VAL A 74 -21.54 21.09 15.48
C VAL A 74 -21.22 20.68 14.03
N MET A 75 -21.94 21.23 13.04
CA MET A 75 -21.67 20.91 11.63
C MET A 75 -20.29 21.37 11.17
N VAL A 76 -19.85 22.57 11.56
CA VAL A 76 -18.52 23.10 11.19
C VAL A 76 -17.41 22.26 11.82
N VAL A 77 -17.49 21.98 13.12
CA VAL A 77 -16.47 21.18 13.82
C VAL A 77 -16.39 19.78 13.25
N GLY A 78 -17.53 19.12 13.03
CA GLY A 78 -17.55 17.78 12.45
C GLY A 78 -17.11 17.76 10.99
N GLY A 79 -17.48 18.77 10.20
CA GLY A 79 -17.02 18.92 8.82
C GLY A 79 -15.50 19.08 8.73
N ILE A 80 -14.92 19.93 9.59
CA ILE A 80 -13.46 20.09 9.70
C ILE A 80 -12.81 18.79 10.16
N GLY A 81 -13.33 18.14 11.20
CA GLY A 81 -12.81 16.87 11.71
C GLY A 81 -12.83 15.76 10.65
N TYR A 82 -13.93 15.64 9.91
CA TYR A 82 -14.04 14.71 8.78
C TYR A 82 -13.06 15.05 7.65
N GLY A 83 -12.92 16.33 7.32
CA GLY A 83 -11.96 16.81 6.31
C GLY A 83 -10.52 16.44 6.69
N LEU A 84 -10.11 16.73 7.93
CA LEU A 84 -8.79 16.37 8.44
C LEU A 84 -8.57 14.85 8.46
N TRP A 85 -9.58 14.09 8.88
CA TRP A 85 -9.53 12.63 8.84
C TRP A 85 -9.37 12.10 7.40
N ARG A 86 -10.11 12.64 6.44
CA ARG A 86 -9.99 12.30 5.02
C ARG A 86 -8.62 12.62 4.44
N LEU A 87 -8.01 13.74 4.86
CA LEU A 87 -6.65 14.11 4.49
C LEU A 87 -5.60 13.17 5.12
N SER A 88 -5.91 12.55 6.26
CA SER A 88 -5.06 11.57 6.92
C SER A 88 -5.22 10.14 6.40
N LEU A 89 -6.20 9.88 5.53
CA LEU A 89 -6.38 8.55 4.97
C LEU A 89 -5.20 8.19 4.06
N PRO A 90 -4.72 6.93 4.12
CA PRO A 90 -3.72 6.47 3.18
C PRO A 90 -4.28 6.59 1.75
N PRO A 91 -3.42 6.87 0.76
CA PRO A 91 -3.84 6.93 -0.63
C PRO A 91 -4.39 5.58 -1.09
N ALA A 92 -5.18 5.62 -2.16
CA ALA A 92 -5.71 4.41 -2.78
C ALA A 92 -4.58 3.43 -3.13
N LEU A 93 -4.78 2.14 -2.83
CA LEU A 93 -3.81 1.07 -3.07
C LEU A 93 -3.39 0.96 -4.54
N THR A 94 -4.19 1.48 -5.47
CA THR A 94 -4.01 1.36 -6.92
C THR A 94 -3.47 2.63 -7.58
N GLY A 95 -3.00 2.50 -8.81
CA GLY A 95 -2.50 3.62 -9.63
C GLY A 95 -1.00 3.88 -9.45
N PRO A 96 -0.42 4.78 -10.26
CA PRO A 96 1.02 4.96 -10.35
C PRO A 96 1.66 5.40 -9.02
N LEU A 97 2.82 4.83 -8.72
CA LEU A 97 3.70 5.35 -7.67
C LEU A 97 4.25 6.69 -8.14
N ARG A 98 4.05 7.74 -7.37
CA ARG A 98 4.62 9.06 -7.68
C ARG A 98 6.05 9.11 -7.15
N PRO A 99 6.98 9.86 -7.77
CA PRO A 99 8.28 10.09 -7.16
C PRO A 99 8.08 10.91 -5.88
N ALA A 100 8.76 10.53 -4.80
CA ALA A 100 8.96 11.41 -3.66
C ALA A 100 10.02 12.47 -4.00
N ASN A 101 10.32 13.35 -3.04
CA ASN A 101 11.37 14.36 -3.16
C ASN A 101 12.54 14.04 -2.21
N GLU A 102 12.86 12.75 -2.05
CA GLU A 102 13.93 12.34 -1.15
C GLU A 102 15.30 12.51 -1.81
N ALA A 103 16.23 13.05 -1.04
CA ALA A 103 17.62 13.19 -1.45
C ALA A 103 18.20 11.81 -1.80
N MET A 104 19.05 11.78 -2.83
CA MET A 104 19.78 10.57 -3.18
C MET A 104 20.70 10.18 -2.01
N PRO A 105 20.57 8.96 -1.46
CA PRO A 105 21.37 8.57 -0.32
C PRO A 105 22.87 8.59 -0.66
N PRO A 106 23.75 8.87 0.31
CA PRO A 106 25.20 8.83 0.11
C PRO A 106 25.62 7.50 -0.52
N GLY A 107 26.52 7.54 -1.50
CA GLY A 107 26.98 6.35 -2.22
C GLY A 107 26.10 5.88 -3.38
N ALA A 108 24.88 6.40 -3.56
CA ALA A 108 24.10 6.14 -4.78
C ALA A 108 24.55 6.97 -6.00
N GLN A 109 25.47 7.94 -5.79
CA GLN A 109 25.90 8.94 -6.77
C GLN A 109 26.80 8.43 -7.91
N GLY A 110 27.15 7.13 -7.95
CA GLY A 110 28.15 6.60 -8.89
C GLY A 110 27.62 6.02 -10.21
N ALA A 111 26.30 5.91 -10.37
CA ALA A 111 25.73 5.32 -11.58
C ALA A 111 24.69 6.29 -12.16
N ASP A 112 25.04 7.01 -13.22
CA ASP A 112 24.09 7.84 -13.96
C ASP A 112 23.28 6.95 -14.91
N PRO A 113 21.97 6.75 -14.66
CA PRO A 113 21.11 5.99 -15.55
C PRO A 113 20.71 6.82 -16.80
N GLY A 114 21.21 8.05 -16.94
CA GLY A 114 20.81 8.98 -17.99
C GLY A 114 19.47 9.66 -17.67
N PRO A 115 18.96 10.52 -18.57
CA PRO A 115 17.82 11.40 -18.28
C PRO A 115 16.48 10.67 -18.07
N ARG A 116 16.31 9.50 -18.70
CA ARG A 116 15.06 8.71 -18.59
C ARG A 116 15.21 7.42 -17.79
N GLY A 117 16.44 7.06 -17.44
CA GLY A 117 16.72 5.82 -16.71
C GLY A 117 16.35 5.90 -15.23
N LEU A 118 16.57 4.78 -14.55
CA LEU A 118 16.34 4.62 -13.12
C LEU A 118 17.51 3.89 -12.47
N THR A 119 17.82 4.29 -11.25
CA THR A 119 18.69 3.56 -10.34
C THR A 119 17.82 2.83 -9.32
N PHE A 120 18.07 1.54 -9.14
CA PHE A 120 17.39 0.68 -8.18
C PHE A 120 18.33 0.38 -7.01
N LEU A 121 17.88 0.64 -5.80
CA LEU A 121 18.55 0.28 -4.55
C LEU A 121 17.99 -1.04 -4.05
N MET A 122 18.86 -2.03 -3.87
CA MET A 122 18.52 -3.39 -3.45
C MET A 122 19.55 -3.85 -2.43
N GLY A 123 19.24 -3.73 -1.14
CA GLY A 123 20.25 -3.88 -0.09
C GLY A 123 21.36 -2.84 -0.24
N GLY A 124 22.59 -3.29 0.02
CA GLY A 124 23.80 -2.50 -0.28
C GLY A 124 24.16 -2.42 -1.77
N ASN A 125 23.39 -3.05 -2.66
CA ASN A 125 23.67 -3.08 -4.10
C ASN A 125 22.85 -2.02 -4.85
N ARG A 126 23.37 -1.61 -6.01
CA ARG A 126 22.72 -0.66 -6.93
C ARG A 126 22.68 -1.20 -8.35
N LEU A 127 21.58 -0.98 -9.03
CA LEU A 127 21.40 -1.34 -10.44
C LEU A 127 20.91 -0.10 -11.19
N ALA A 128 21.71 0.42 -12.12
CA ALA A 128 21.28 1.52 -12.98
C ALA A 128 20.85 0.98 -14.34
N GLN A 129 19.60 1.27 -14.73
CA GLN A 129 19.08 0.93 -16.05
C GLN A 129 18.79 2.20 -16.84
N ARG A 130 19.23 2.22 -18.10
CA ARG A 130 19.05 3.35 -19.01
C ARG A 130 17.77 3.20 -19.82
N GLY A 131 17.25 4.33 -20.30
CA GLY A 131 16.08 4.37 -21.17
C GLY A 131 14.75 4.46 -20.41
N PRO A 132 13.61 4.52 -21.13
CA PRO A 132 12.29 4.80 -20.54
C PRO A 132 11.63 3.59 -19.85
N GLY A 133 12.20 2.39 -19.97
CA GLY A 133 11.60 1.13 -19.51
C GLY A 133 11.09 0.26 -20.68
N PRO A 134 10.47 -0.89 -20.41
CA PRO A 134 10.26 -1.47 -19.07
C PRO A 134 11.59 -1.83 -18.38
N PHE A 135 11.60 -1.77 -17.05
CA PHE A 135 12.77 -2.01 -16.23
C PHE A 135 12.67 -3.39 -15.57
N HIS A 136 13.43 -4.36 -16.07
CA HIS A 136 13.45 -5.72 -15.53
C HIS A 136 14.41 -5.80 -14.35
N ILE A 137 13.89 -5.85 -13.13
CA ILE A 137 14.72 -5.74 -11.92
C ILE A 137 15.25 -7.09 -11.48
N LEU A 138 14.34 -8.07 -11.42
CA LEU A 138 14.63 -9.43 -10.97
C LEU A 138 14.08 -10.42 -11.98
N THR A 139 14.97 -11.25 -12.50
CA THR A 139 14.67 -12.38 -13.38
C THR A 139 15.37 -13.60 -12.81
N ALA A 140 14.63 -14.67 -12.56
CA ALA A 140 15.20 -15.96 -12.21
C ALA A 140 15.03 -16.89 -13.42
N GLN A 141 16.13 -17.25 -14.09
CA GLN A 141 16.08 -17.97 -15.37
C GLN A 141 15.20 -17.23 -16.41
N SER A 142 14.07 -17.83 -16.83
CA SER A 142 13.08 -17.27 -17.75
C SER A 142 11.86 -16.65 -17.05
N CYS A 143 11.88 -16.58 -15.73
CA CYS A 143 10.77 -16.10 -14.90
C CYS A 143 10.94 -14.61 -14.57
N PRO A 144 10.12 -13.71 -15.15
CA PRO A 144 10.12 -12.30 -14.79
C PRO A 144 9.42 -12.13 -13.43
N ILE A 145 10.20 -11.96 -12.38
CA ILE A 145 9.68 -11.83 -11.02
C ILE A 145 9.14 -10.42 -10.78
N LEU A 146 9.95 -9.40 -11.10
CA LEU A 146 9.61 -8.01 -10.85
C LEU A 146 10.12 -7.13 -11.99
N PHE A 147 9.21 -6.37 -12.58
CA PHE A 147 9.55 -5.28 -13.47
C PHE A 147 8.71 -4.04 -13.21
N LEU A 148 9.25 -2.90 -13.62
CA LEU A 148 8.64 -1.59 -13.42
C LEU A 148 8.46 -0.89 -14.76
N GLU A 149 7.36 -0.19 -14.94
CA GLU A 149 7.05 0.57 -16.14
C GLU A 149 6.70 2.02 -15.77
N ARG A 150 7.17 2.99 -16.55
CA ARG A 150 6.76 4.39 -16.38
C ARG A 150 5.42 4.62 -17.05
N ARG A 151 4.42 5.10 -16.31
CA ARG A 151 3.10 5.48 -16.85
C ARG A 151 2.60 6.77 -16.19
N GLY A 152 2.22 7.76 -17.01
CA GLY A 152 1.64 9.02 -16.53
C GLY A 152 2.52 9.80 -15.54
N GLY A 153 3.86 9.72 -15.68
CA GLY A 153 4.81 10.37 -14.76
C GLY A 153 5.10 9.62 -13.46
N GLY A 154 4.49 8.45 -13.23
CA GLY A 154 4.80 7.57 -12.10
C GLY A 154 5.27 6.18 -12.54
N LEU A 155 5.38 5.27 -11.57
CA LEU A 155 5.80 3.89 -11.78
C LEU A 155 4.66 2.90 -11.50
N MET A 156 4.48 1.99 -12.44
CA MET A 156 3.61 0.82 -12.32
C MET A 156 4.49 -0.39 -12.06
N ALA A 157 4.23 -1.09 -10.96
CA ALA A 157 4.87 -2.35 -10.66
C ALA A 157 4.06 -3.51 -11.23
N GLN A 158 4.79 -4.44 -11.83
CA GLN A 158 4.28 -5.73 -12.26
C GLN A 158 5.18 -6.81 -11.68
N ALA A 159 4.57 -7.75 -10.95
CA ALA A 159 5.28 -8.83 -10.30
C ALA A 159 4.45 -10.10 -10.27
N SER A 160 5.12 -11.24 -10.40
CA SER A 160 4.51 -12.55 -10.23
C SER A 160 5.25 -13.28 -9.12
N PHE A 161 4.50 -13.79 -8.16
CA PHE A 161 5.04 -14.55 -7.04
C PHE A 161 4.52 -15.98 -7.13
N TYR A 162 5.45 -16.92 -6.99
CA TYR A 162 5.19 -18.34 -7.14
C TYR A 162 5.26 -19.03 -5.79
N ASP A 163 4.53 -20.12 -5.63
CA ASP A 163 4.66 -21.00 -4.48
C ASP A 163 5.76 -22.06 -4.70
N GLY A 164 5.86 -23.03 -3.78
CA GLY A 164 6.84 -24.11 -3.86
C GLY A 164 6.57 -25.14 -4.98
N ASN A 165 5.38 -25.13 -5.58
CA ASN A 165 4.98 -26.01 -6.67
C ASN A 165 5.13 -25.35 -8.05
N ASP A 166 5.70 -24.15 -8.11
CA ASP A 166 5.80 -23.34 -9.34
C ASP A 166 4.45 -22.80 -9.84
N ASP A 167 3.42 -22.83 -9.01
CA ASP A 167 2.14 -22.20 -9.29
C ASP A 167 2.19 -20.73 -8.87
N ILE A 168 1.48 -19.86 -9.61
CA ILE A 168 1.39 -18.44 -9.26
C ILE A 168 0.50 -18.29 -8.03
N ALA A 169 1.10 -17.88 -6.92
CA ALA A 169 0.42 -17.67 -5.65
C ALA A 169 -0.38 -16.35 -5.68
N PHE A 170 0.23 -15.29 -6.21
CA PHE A 170 -0.41 -14.00 -6.45
C PHE A 170 0.35 -13.17 -7.47
N ARG A 171 -0.32 -12.14 -8.00
CA ARG A 171 0.26 -11.18 -8.92
C ARG A 171 0.11 -9.77 -8.40
N ILE A 172 1.00 -8.91 -8.87
CA ILE A 172 0.82 -7.47 -8.82
C ILE A 172 0.77 -7.01 -10.26
N ARG A 173 -0.32 -6.36 -10.64
CA ARG A 173 -0.51 -5.81 -11.98
C ARG A 173 -0.90 -4.35 -11.83
N ASP A 174 -0.11 -3.46 -12.40
CA ASP A 174 -0.39 -2.03 -12.33
C ASP A 174 -0.58 -1.51 -10.88
N ASN A 175 0.32 -1.94 -9.98
CA ASN A 175 0.24 -1.69 -8.52
C ASN A 175 -1.01 -2.25 -7.83
N ARG A 176 -1.81 -3.08 -8.51
CA ARG A 176 -2.95 -3.78 -7.90
C ARG A 176 -2.54 -5.18 -7.47
N TYR A 177 -2.82 -5.52 -6.22
CA TYR A 177 -2.70 -6.89 -5.72
C TYR A 177 -3.84 -7.78 -6.26
N GLU A 178 -3.47 -8.89 -6.89
CA GLU A 178 -4.38 -9.88 -7.49
C GLU A 178 -4.03 -11.26 -6.92
N PRO A 179 -4.71 -11.71 -5.85
CA PRO A 179 -4.50 -13.05 -5.30
C PRO A 179 -4.97 -14.12 -6.29
N ALA A 180 -4.15 -15.14 -6.52
CA ALA A 180 -4.56 -16.32 -7.28
C ALA A 180 -5.00 -17.45 -6.33
N THR A 181 -4.38 -17.53 -5.16
CA THR A 181 -4.78 -18.40 -4.05
C THR A 181 -5.16 -17.56 -2.81
N PRO A 182 -5.97 -18.08 -1.88
CA PRO A 182 -6.41 -17.35 -0.69
C PRO A 182 -5.26 -17.22 0.33
N LEU A 183 -4.28 -16.39 0.01
CA LEU A 183 -3.20 -16.04 0.90
C LEU A 183 -3.65 -14.90 1.81
N ALA A 184 -3.33 -15.01 3.09
CA ALA A 184 -3.50 -13.93 4.07
C ALA A 184 -2.40 -12.87 3.89
N LEU A 185 -2.34 -12.24 2.72
CA LEU A 185 -1.47 -11.09 2.45
C LEU A 185 -2.27 -9.79 2.57
N THR A 186 -1.62 -8.78 3.14
CA THR A 186 -2.18 -7.45 3.30
C THR A 186 -1.43 -6.47 2.42
N ALA A 187 -2.11 -5.93 1.40
CA ALA A 187 -1.57 -4.83 0.60
C ALA A 187 -1.74 -3.51 1.35
N TYR A 188 -0.68 -2.72 1.42
CA TYR A 188 -0.62 -1.46 2.15
C TYR A 188 0.06 -0.38 1.31
N ARG A 189 -0.43 0.86 1.42
CA ARG A 189 0.11 2.02 0.72
C ARG A 189 0.17 3.20 1.68
N PRO A 190 1.26 3.37 2.46
CA PRO A 190 1.35 4.44 3.46
C PRO A 190 1.34 5.84 2.84
N ASP A 191 1.90 5.96 1.63
CA ASP A 191 2.02 7.22 0.91
C ASP A 191 1.97 6.98 -0.62
N PRO A 192 1.82 8.03 -1.46
CA PRO A 192 1.69 7.86 -2.91
C PRO A 192 2.93 7.27 -3.59
N HIS A 193 4.03 7.10 -2.87
CA HIS A 193 5.35 6.74 -3.37
C HIS A 193 5.75 5.30 -3.01
N THR A 194 4.96 4.63 -2.15
CA THR A 194 5.32 3.33 -1.56
C THR A 194 4.25 2.28 -1.80
N LEU A 195 4.63 1.13 -2.37
CA LEU A 195 3.83 -0.09 -2.39
C LEU A 195 4.42 -1.09 -1.41
N LEU A 196 3.63 -1.54 -0.44
CA LEU A 196 4.03 -2.54 0.54
C LEU A 196 3.05 -3.71 0.51
N LEU A 197 3.57 -4.92 0.55
CA LEU A 197 2.80 -6.16 0.72
C LEU A 197 3.37 -6.92 1.91
N LEU A 198 2.51 -7.18 2.88
CA LEU A 198 2.85 -7.90 4.12
C LEU A 198 2.21 -9.28 4.13
N ASP A 199 2.86 -10.24 4.75
CA ASP A 199 2.24 -11.54 5.06
C ASP A 199 1.40 -11.50 6.35
N ARG A 200 0.82 -12.66 6.71
CA ARG A 200 0.02 -12.84 7.92
C ARG A 200 0.78 -12.61 9.24
N PHE A 201 2.10 -12.56 9.20
CA PHE A 201 2.98 -12.30 10.33
C PHE A 201 3.58 -10.89 10.26
N HIS A 202 2.99 -10.01 9.44
CA HIS A 202 3.47 -8.66 9.18
C HIS A 202 4.92 -8.60 8.67
N GLN A 203 5.40 -9.64 8.00
CA GLN A 203 6.70 -9.64 7.35
C GLN A 203 6.60 -9.11 5.93
N GLU A 204 7.63 -8.37 5.50
CA GLU A 204 7.67 -7.78 4.16
C GLU A 204 7.84 -8.84 3.08
N VAL A 205 6.83 -8.98 2.22
CA VAL A 205 6.88 -9.81 1.01
C VAL A 205 7.39 -8.99 -0.15
N LEU A 206 6.87 -7.77 -0.31
CA LEU A 206 7.33 -6.80 -1.30
C LEU A 206 7.29 -5.39 -0.72
N TYR A 207 8.35 -4.63 -0.96
CA TYR A 207 8.39 -3.22 -0.68
C TYR A 207 9.04 -2.49 -1.86
N ILE A 208 8.32 -1.53 -2.42
CA ILE A 208 8.78 -0.66 -3.50
C ILE A 208 8.55 0.78 -3.07
N ARG A 209 9.60 1.59 -2.98
CA ARG A 209 9.49 3.02 -2.71
C ARG A 209 10.15 3.84 -3.82
N TYR A 210 9.38 4.72 -4.43
CA TYR A 210 9.86 5.61 -5.48
C TYR A 210 10.43 6.91 -4.86
N LEU A 211 11.70 6.88 -4.46
CA LEU A 211 12.35 7.92 -3.64
C LEU A 211 12.44 9.28 -4.34
N ASN A 212 12.76 9.27 -5.63
CA ASN A 212 12.79 10.47 -6.49
C ASN A 212 12.73 10.05 -7.96
N PRO A 213 12.60 10.97 -8.94
CA PRO A 213 12.39 10.61 -10.34
C PRO A 213 13.43 9.65 -10.96
N ARG A 214 14.62 9.54 -10.36
CA ARG A 214 15.75 8.74 -10.84
C ARG A 214 16.11 7.56 -9.92
N LEU A 215 15.38 7.35 -8.82
CA LEU A 215 15.78 6.40 -7.77
C LEU A 215 14.58 5.65 -7.18
N VAL A 216 14.67 4.32 -7.14
CA VAL A 216 13.67 3.43 -6.54
C VAL A 216 14.36 2.50 -5.54
N ARG A 217 13.78 2.30 -4.36
CA ARG A 217 14.22 1.29 -3.40
C ARG A 217 13.30 0.07 -3.47
N ILE A 218 13.90 -1.11 -3.50
CA ILE A 218 13.19 -2.39 -3.57
C ILE A 218 13.70 -3.30 -2.45
N ARG A 219 12.77 -3.88 -1.70
CA ARG A 219 13.01 -4.92 -0.68
C ARG A 219 11.94 -6.00 -0.81
N GLY A 220 12.16 -7.12 -0.17
CA GLY A 220 11.18 -8.21 -0.11
C GLY A 220 11.79 -9.58 -0.29
N ARG A 221 10.91 -10.56 -0.47
CA ARG A 221 11.22 -11.98 -0.60
C ARG A 221 10.64 -12.47 -1.90
N PHE A 222 11.51 -12.91 -2.79
CA PHE A 222 11.18 -13.29 -4.15
C PHE A 222 11.45 -14.77 -4.35
N LEU A 223 10.44 -15.50 -4.80
CA LEU A 223 10.52 -16.91 -5.13
C LEU A 223 9.99 -17.10 -6.56
N CYS A 224 10.66 -17.95 -7.33
CA CYS A 224 10.13 -18.43 -8.60
C CYS A 224 10.35 -19.94 -8.69
N GLY A 225 9.28 -20.71 -8.57
CA GLY A 225 9.31 -22.18 -8.54
C GLY A 225 10.32 -22.76 -7.55
N ALA A 226 11.05 -23.77 -8.03
CA ALA A 226 12.08 -24.47 -7.26
C ALA A 226 13.39 -23.66 -7.08
N GLN A 227 13.47 -22.43 -7.57
CA GLN A 227 14.68 -21.62 -7.45
C GLN A 227 14.90 -21.16 -5.99
N PRO A 228 16.16 -21.04 -5.53
CA PRO A 228 16.45 -20.51 -4.20
C PRO A 228 15.84 -19.12 -4.02
N GLN A 229 15.19 -18.90 -2.88
CA GLN A 229 14.59 -17.62 -2.55
C GLN A 229 15.63 -16.49 -2.56
N VAL A 230 15.28 -15.38 -3.19
CA VAL A 230 16.02 -14.12 -3.13
C VAL A 230 15.39 -13.24 -2.04
N ILE A 231 16.18 -12.84 -1.05
CA ILE A 231 15.75 -11.93 0.02
C ILE A 231 16.54 -10.63 -0.11
N ILE A 232 15.85 -9.52 -0.34
CA ILE A 232 16.43 -8.18 -0.42
C ILE A 232 16.04 -7.43 0.85
N ARG A 233 17.03 -7.10 1.69
CA ARG A 233 16.89 -6.25 2.88
C ARG A 233 17.47 -4.86 2.58
N ASP A 234 17.61 -4.00 3.59
CA ASP A 234 18.20 -2.66 3.43
C ASP A 234 19.71 -2.68 3.18
N ASP A 235 20.42 -3.66 3.74
CA ASP A 235 21.89 -3.72 3.74
C ASP A 235 22.44 -4.91 2.95
N THR A 236 21.59 -5.89 2.62
CA THR A 236 22.03 -7.16 2.05
C THR A 236 21.04 -7.74 1.04
N VAL A 237 21.60 -8.50 0.10
CA VAL A 237 20.84 -9.39 -0.78
C VAL A 237 21.30 -10.82 -0.48
N LEU A 238 20.34 -11.70 -0.17
CA LEU A 238 20.57 -13.11 0.09
C LEU A 238 19.96 -13.94 -1.04
N LEU A 239 20.67 -14.99 -1.48
CA LEU A 239 20.16 -15.98 -2.43
C LEU A 239 20.31 -17.37 -1.80
N GLY A 240 19.20 -18.05 -1.54
CA GLY A 240 19.23 -19.35 -0.85
C GLY A 240 19.90 -19.29 0.53
N GLY A 241 19.81 -18.15 1.23
CA GLY A 241 20.47 -17.91 2.51
C GLY A 241 21.92 -17.42 2.42
N MET A 242 22.56 -17.47 1.25
CA MET A 242 23.92 -16.98 1.06
C MET A 242 23.94 -15.48 0.74
N ARG A 243 24.84 -14.73 1.38
CA ARG A 243 24.99 -13.28 1.15
C ARG A 243 25.75 -12.99 -0.13
N LEU A 244 25.13 -12.25 -1.05
CA LEU A 244 25.78 -11.72 -2.24
C LEU A 244 26.50 -10.40 -1.89
N ARG A 245 27.81 -10.47 -1.61
CA ARG A 245 28.65 -9.28 -1.43
C ARG A 245 29.19 -8.80 -2.78
N GLY A 246 28.90 -7.54 -3.13
CA GLY A 246 29.73 -6.80 -4.08
C GLY A 246 29.81 -7.34 -5.51
N VAL A 247 28.84 -8.14 -5.96
CA VAL A 247 28.75 -8.45 -7.39
C VAL A 247 28.32 -7.16 -8.09
N HIS A 248 29.27 -6.43 -8.65
CA HIS A 248 28.96 -5.54 -9.76
C HIS A 248 28.33 -6.41 -10.84
N LEU A 249 26.99 -6.49 -10.83
CA LEU A 249 26.19 -7.01 -11.94
C LEU A 249 26.30 -5.99 -13.09
N GLY A 250 27.53 -5.79 -13.57
CA GLY A 250 27.77 -5.26 -14.89
C GLY A 250 27.25 -6.32 -15.84
N GLN A 251 25.99 -6.20 -16.24
CA GLN A 251 25.57 -6.72 -17.54
C GLN A 251 26.52 -6.11 -18.57
N ARG A 252 27.57 -6.84 -18.94
CA ARG A 252 28.37 -6.48 -20.11
C ARG A 252 27.43 -6.61 -21.29
N ARG A 253 27.18 -5.48 -21.94
CA ARG A 253 26.46 -5.41 -23.20
C ARG A 253 27.27 -6.24 -24.21
N ASP A 254 26.81 -7.44 -24.54
CA ASP A 254 27.27 -8.09 -25.76
C ASP A 254 26.76 -7.25 -26.96
N ARG A 255 27.54 -7.20 -28.04
CA ARG A 255 27.18 -6.46 -29.26
C ARG A 255 25.94 -7.07 -29.94
N SER A 256 25.59 -8.31 -29.60
CA SER A 256 24.33 -8.94 -29.96
C SER A 256 23.21 -8.37 -29.07
N ARG A 257 22.15 -7.80 -29.66
CA ARG A 257 21.02 -7.18 -28.95
C ARG A 257 20.09 -8.20 -28.28
N CYS A 258 20.63 -9.23 -27.63
CA CYS A 258 19.89 -10.17 -26.80
C CYS A 258 20.49 -10.17 -25.38
N CYS A 259 19.61 -10.18 -24.38
CA CYS A 259 20.00 -10.32 -22.99
C CYS A 259 20.59 -11.72 -22.74
N THR A 260 21.88 -11.91 -23.01
CA THR A 260 22.63 -13.07 -22.52
C THR A 260 23.09 -12.78 -21.09
N GLY A 261 22.84 -13.74 -20.20
CA GLY A 261 23.30 -13.70 -18.82
C GLY A 261 24.83 -13.51 -18.76
N VAL A 262 25.28 -12.80 -17.73
CA VAL A 262 26.71 -12.63 -17.44
C VAL A 262 27.29 -14.00 -17.09
N VAL A 263 27.90 -14.66 -18.08
CA VAL A 263 28.82 -15.77 -17.84
C VAL A 263 30.17 -15.14 -17.48
N ASN A 264 30.43 -14.99 -16.18
CA ASN A 264 31.81 -14.83 -15.71
C ASN A 264 32.47 -16.20 -15.71
N ALA A 265 33.58 -16.33 -16.43
CA ALA A 265 34.54 -17.40 -16.25
C ALA A 265 34.99 -17.37 -14.77
N GLY A 266 34.41 -18.26 -13.95
CA GLY A 266 34.77 -18.42 -12.54
C GLY A 266 33.63 -18.52 -11.53
N GLN A 267 32.37 -18.22 -11.88
CA GLN A 267 31.15 -18.65 -11.15
C GLN A 267 29.92 -17.98 -11.78
N SER A 268 29.33 -18.70 -12.74
CA SER A 268 27.98 -18.45 -13.24
C SER A 268 27.01 -19.16 -12.30
N LEU A 269 26.14 -18.42 -11.61
CA LEU A 269 24.97 -19.01 -10.95
C LEU A 269 23.79 -18.98 -11.93
N VAL A 270 23.97 -19.75 -13.00
CA VAL A 270 22.87 -20.31 -13.78
C VAL A 270 22.44 -21.55 -13.00
N LEU A 271 21.33 -21.44 -12.27
CA LEU A 271 20.64 -22.63 -11.79
C LEU A 271 20.04 -23.33 -13.01
N GLY A 272 20.31 -24.64 -13.13
CA GLY A 272 20.51 -25.32 -14.40
C GLY A 272 19.31 -25.55 -15.31
N GLY A 273 19.62 -25.69 -16.59
CA GLY A 273 18.91 -26.57 -17.52
C GLY A 273 19.88 -27.70 -17.90
N ARG A 274 19.61 -28.92 -17.42
CA ARG A 274 20.35 -30.13 -17.78
C ARG A 274 19.97 -30.46 -19.23
N ALA A 275 20.88 -30.26 -20.18
CA ALA A 275 20.66 -30.72 -21.55
C ALA A 275 20.61 -32.24 -21.56
N HIS A 276 19.42 -32.81 -21.79
CA HIS A 276 19.30 -34.19 -22.21
C HIS A 276 19.89 -34.31 -23.61
N ALA A 277 21.00 -35.03 -23.74
CA ALA A 277 21.46 -35.53 -25.02
C ALA A 277 20.41 -36.51 -25.55
N ALA A 278 19.84 -36.21 -26.72
CA ALA A 278 19.10 -37.18 -27.51
C ALA A 278 20.09 -38.20 -28.13
N PRO A 279 19.67 -39.45 -28.31
CA PRO A 279 20.50 -40.50 -28.92
C PRO A 279 20.85 -40.22 -30.39
#